data_AF-A0A7S3S8C2-F1
#
_entry.id   AF-A0A7S3S8C2-F1
#
_cell.length_a   1.000
_cell.length_b   1.000
_cell.length_c   1.000
_cell.angle_alpha   90.00
_cell.angle_beta   90.00
_cell.angle_gamma   90.00
#
_symmetry.space_group_name_H-M   'P 1'
#
loop_
_entity.id
_entity.type
_entity.pdbx_description
1 polymer ?
#
loop_
_entity_poly.entity_id
_entity_poly.type
_entity_poly.pdbx_seq_one_letter_code
_entity_poly.pdbx_strand_id
1 'polypeptide(L)'
;YNKKPGKAADRRKQALKPHRIQPDRRWFGNTRVIAQNKIQTFRETMAKTQEDPFSVVLKRSKLPMSLLKETEGKATRMDLLSISPYQEVFGKGRRQKKPKLGNYDLEALLERADSRAEEYGNKVDAKSQVDASGAMRDFDNLEHAKHRKEEIFDKGTSRRIWGELYKVVDSADVIVQVLDARDP
;
A
#
# COMPACT_ATOMS: atom_id res chain seq x y z
N TYR A 1 38.23 34.44 -4.51
CA TYR A 1 36.94 34.08 -5.14
C TYR A 1 36.12 33.01 -4.41
N ASN A 2 36.52 32.53 -3.21
CA ASN A 2 35.82 31.45 -2.48
C ASN A 2 35.22 31.90 -1.14
N LYS A 3 34.49 33.03 -1.08
CA LYS A 3 33.61 33.30 0.07
C LYS A 3 32.16 33.13 -0.39
N LYS A 4 31.50 32.06 0.09
CA LYS A 4 30.05 31.91 -0.07
C LYS A 4 29.38 33.17 0.51
N PRO A 5 28.49 33.85 -0.23
CA PRO A 5 27.85 35.06 0.26
C PRO A 5 27.13 34.76 1.58
N GLY A 6 27.18 35.69 2.54
CA GLY A 6 26.68 35.57 3.93
C GLY A 6 25.21 35.18 4.14
N LYS A 7 24.51 34.80 3.06
CA LYS A 7 23.12 34.32 3.02
C LYS A 7 22.85 33.10 3.89
N ALA A 8 23.88 32.32 4.27
CA ALA A 8 23.70 31.20 5.19
C ALA A 8 23.44 31.66 6.63
N ALA A 9 24.10 32.73 7.07
CA ALA A 9 23.86 33.32 8.40
C ALA A 9 22.50 34.01 8.43
N ASP A 10 22.10 34.70 7.35
CA ASP A 10 20.79 35.36 7.27
C ASP A 10 19.62 34.39 7.33
N ARG A 11 19.72 33.19 6.71
CA ARG A 11 18.68 32.14 6.78
C ARG A 11 18.52 31.50 8.16
N ARG A 12 19.51 31.67 9.04
CA ARG A 12 19.51 31.11 10.41
C ARG A 12 19.08 32.13 11.47
N LYS A 13 18.77 33.38 11.07
CA LYS A 13 18.26 34.40 11.99
C LYS A 13 16.84 34.02 12.41
N GLN A 14 16.69 33.66 13.68
CA GLN A 14 15.38 33.39 14.26
C GLN A 14 14.61 34.70 14.45
N ALA A 15 13.36 34.74 13.97
CA ALA A 15 12.50 35.90 14.16
C ALA A 15 12.13 36.01 15.65
N LEU A 16 12.48 37.14 16.28
CA LEU A 16 12.22 37.42 17.69
C LEU A 16 10.78 37.94 17.95
N LYS A 17 10.05 38.32 16.89
CA LYS A 17 8.71 38.90 16.99
C LYS A 17 7.64 37.80 16.98
N PRO A 18 6.56 37.95 17.76
CA PRO A 18 5.44 37.03 17.70
C PRO A 18 4.74 37.14 16.33
N HIS A 19 4.54 36.00 15.66
CA HIS A 19 3.75 35.93 14.44
C HIS A 19 2.29 35.66 14.81
N ARG A 20 1.41 36.63 14.53
CA ARG A 20 -0.05 36.48 14.68
C ARG A 20 -0.68 36.42 13.30
N ILE A 21 -1.65 35.52 13.14
CA ILE A 21 -2.44 35.42 11.92
C ILE A 21 -3.67 36.33 12.09
N GLN A 22 -3.84 37.31 11.21
CA GLN A 22 -4.91 38.32 11.32
C GLN A 22 -6.30 37.69 11.05
N PRO A 23 -7.34 37.90 11.86
CA PRO A 23 -8.65 37.32 11.56
C PRO A 23 -9.20 37.89 10.23
N ASP A 24 -9.49 37.00 9.26
CA ASP A 24 -10.04 37.38 7.96
C ASP A 24 -11.16 36.41 7.54
N ARG A 25 -12.30 36.95 7.11
CA ARG A 25 -13.46 36.16 6.64
C ARG A 25 -13.13 35.35 5.38
N ARG A 26 -12.16 35.80 4.58
CA ARG A 26 -11.74 35.14 3.35
C ARG A 26 -11.21 33.72 3.56
N TRP A 27 -10.71 33.41 4.77
CA TRP A 27 -10.21 32.07 5.09
C TRP A 27 -11.29 30.99 5.10
N PHE A 28 -12.53 31.41 5.40
CA PHE A 28 -13.68 30.52 5.49
C PHE A 28 -14.47 30.45 4.18
N GLY A 29 -14.01 31.16 3.13
CA GLY A 29 -14.58 31.08 1.79
C GLY A 29 -14.02 29.89 1.00
N ASN A 30 -14.84 29.32 0.12
CA ASN A 30 -14.41 28.26 -0.77
C ASN A 30 -13.33 28.77 -1.75
N THR A 31 -12.10 28.28 -1.64
CA THR A 31 -10.96 28.73 -2.47
C THR A 31 -10.78 27.94 -3.77
N ARG A 32 -11.30 26.71 -3.84
CA ARG A 32 -11.25 25.86 -5.03
C ARG A 32 -12.57 25.10 -5.17
N VAL A 33 -13.35 25.46 -6.19
CA VAL A 33 -14.61 24.81 -6.55
C VAL A 33 -14.49 24.27 -7.97
N ILE A 34 -15.09 23.10 -8.22
CA ILE A 34 -15.16 22.49 -9.55
C ILE A 34 -16.60 22.09 -9.85
N ALA A 35 -17.04 22.28 -11.09
CA ALA A 35 -18.36 21.86 -11.54
C ALA A 35 -18.38 20.35 -11.82
N GLN A 36 -19.50 19.70 -11.52
CA GLN A 36 -19.67 18.25 -11.70
C GLN A 36 -19.42 17.81 -13.16
N ASN A 37 -19.95 18.54 -14.13
CA ASN A 37 -19.77 18.24 -15.56
C ASN A 37 -18.28 18.22 -15.94
N LYS A 38 -17.49 19.15 -15.40
CA LYS A 38 -16.03 19.20 -15.64
C LYS A 38 -15.29 18.02 -15.01
N ILE A 39 -15.76 17.52 -13.86
CA ILE A 39 -15.19 16.31 -13.23
C ILE A 39 -15.45 15.10 -14.13
N GLN A 40 -16.67 14.93 -14.63
CA GLN A 40 -17.05 13.80 -15.49
C GLN A 40 -16.26 13.79 -16.79
N THR A 41 -16.23 14.92 -17.52
CA THR A 41 -15.41 15.02 -18.75
C THR A 41 -13.95 14.71 -18.48
N PHE A 42 -13.44 15.10 -17.30
CA PHE A 42 -12.05 14.84 -16.94
C PHE A 42 -11.80 13.35 -16.63
N ARG A 43 -12.72 12.66 -15.95
CA ARG A 43 -12.66 11.19 -15.75
C ARG A 43 -12.56 10.46 -17.08
N GLU A 44 -13.41 10.80 -18.04
CA GLU A 44 -13.41 10.20 -19.38
C GLU A 44 -12.10 10.44 -20.12
N THR A 45 -11.56 11.67 -20.08
CA THR A 45 -10.28 11.97 -20.73
C THR A 45 -9.11 11.25 -20.07
N MET A 46 -9.07 11.18 -18.73
CA MET A 46 -7.99 10.52 -18.00
C MET A 46 -7.98 9.01 -18.25
N ALA A 47 -9.14 8.36 -18.26
CA ALA A 47 -9.25 6.94 -18.57
C ALA A 47 -8.66 6.63 -19.96
N LYS A 48 -8.99 7.45 -20.97
CA LYS A 48 -8.44 7.30 -22.34
C LYS A 48 -6.94 7.53 -22.40
N THR A 49 -6.41 8.53 -21.69
CA THR A 49 -4.98 8.86 -21.73
C THR A 49 -4.10 7.96 -20.87
N GLN A 50 -4.64 7.35 -19.82
CA GLN A 50 -3.85 6.48 -18.93
C GLN A 50 -3.39 5.20 -19.65
N GLU A 51 -4.12 4.77 -20.67
CA GLU A 51 -3.83 3.57 -21.46
C GLU A 51 -2.81 3.81 -22.58
N ASP A 52 -2.50 5.07 -22.92
CA ASP A 52 -1.58 5.41 -24.02
C ASP A 52 -0.12 5.59 -23.52
N PRO A 53 0.80 4.67 -23.84
CA PRO A 53 2.19 4.73 -23.41
C PRO A 53 3.05 5.77 -24.16
N PHE A 54 2.57 6.30 -25.29
CA PHE A 54 3.33 7.25 -26.11
C PHE A 54 3.05 8.71 -25.74
N SER A 55 1.93 8.98 -25.07
CA SER A 55 1.61 10.31 -24.58
C SER A 55 2.27 10.59 -23.23
N VAL A 56 2.86 11.78 -23.07
CA VAL A 56 3.55 12.19 -21.83
C VAL A 56 2.92 13.45 -21.24
N VAL A 57 2.72 13.45 -19.92
CA VAL A 57 2.16 14.59 -19.19
C VAL A 57 3.26 15.61 -18.86
N LEU A 58 3.28 16.74 -19.58
CA LEU A 58 4.23 17.83 -19.31
C LEU A 58 3.83 18.70 -18.11
N LYS A 59 2.53 18.93 -17.93
CA LYS A 59 2.01 19.78 -16.84
C LYS A 59 0.73 19.20 -16.27
N ARG A 60 0.81 18.71 -15.03
CA ARG A 60 -0.35 18.22 -14.30
C ARG A 60 -1.26 19.39 -13.93
N SER A 61 -2.55 19.27 -14.27
CA SER A 61 -3.57 20.19 -13.76
C SER A 61 -3.72 20.01 -12.25
N LYS A 62 -3.92 21.11 -11.51
CA LYS A 62 -4.08 21.06 -10.05
C LYS A 62 -5.51 20.66 -9.68
N LEU A 63 -5.92 19.46 -10.04
CA LEU A 63 -7.26 18.91 -9.77
C LEU A 63 -7.23 17.92 -8.59
N PRO A 64 -8.32 17.80 -7.82
CA PRO A 64 -8.42 16.83 -6.73
C PRO A 64 -8.57 15.41 -7.28
N MET A 65 -7.43 14.76 -7.55
CA MET A 65 -7.38 13.41 -8.13
C MET A 65 -7.98 12.33 -7.23
N SER A 66 -8.18 12.61 -5.94
CA SER A 66 -8.94 11.73 -5.05
C SER A 66 -10.39 11.56 -5.47
N LEU A 67 -11.02 12.58 -6.07
CA LEU A 67 -12.40 12.50 -6.56
C LEU A 67 -12.52 11.69 -7.86
N LEU A 68 -11.41 11.35 -8.51
CA LEU A 68 -11.42 10.58 -9.75
C LEU A 68 -11.34 9.08 -9.53
N LYS A 69 -10.76 8.63 -8.41
CA LYS A 69 -10.69 7.21 -8.09
C LYS A 69 -12.05 6.78 -7.56
N GLU A 70 -12.90 6.28 -8.45
CA GLU A 70 -14.09 5.54 -8.06
C GLU A 70 -13.65 4.36 -7.20
N THR A 71 -14.20 4.24 -5.99
CA THR A 71 -14.04 3.05 -5.14
C THR A 71 -14.93 1.90 -5.64
N GLU A 72 -15.19 1.86 -6.94
CA GLU A 72 -15.99 0.82 -7.56
C GLU A 72 -15.15 -0.45 -7.60
N GLY A 73 -15.64 -1.50 -6.93
CA GLY A 73 -14.98 -2.80 -6.86
C GLY A 73 -14.43 -3.20 -5.49
N LYS A 74 -14.39 -2.30 -4.50
CA LYS A 74 -14.20 -2.71 -3.10
C LYS A 74 -15.54 -2.62 -2.38
N ALA A 75 -16.37 -3.65 -2.57
CA ALA A 75 -17.30 -4.01 -1.52
C ALA A 75 -16.43 -4.30 -0.29
N THR A 76 -16.26 -3.30 0.57
CA THR A 76 -15.53 -3.47 1.82
C THR A 76 -16.22 -4.62 2.52
N ARG A 77 -15.50 -5.73 2.68
CA ARG A 77 -15.95 -6.86 3.48
C ARG A 77 -16.59 -6.27 4.73
N MET A 78 -17.86 -6.60 4.99
CA MET A 78 -18.64 -5.95 6.03
C MET A 78 -17.81 -5.86 7.31
N ASP A 79 -17.80 -4.69 7.97
CA ASP A 79 -17.04 -4.50 9.19
C ASP A 79 -17.68 -5.31 10.34
N LEU A 80 -17.24 -6.56 10.49
CA LEU A 80 -17.73 -7.48 11.50
C LEU A 80 -17.44 -6.99 12.92
N LEU A 81 -16.41 -6.16 13.13
CA LEU A 81 -16.05 -5.66 14.45
C LEU A 81 -17.05 -4.63 14.99
N SER A 82 -17.67 -3.86 14.09
CA SER A 82 -18.74 -2.92 14.47
C SER A 82 -20.01 -3.63 14.98
N ILE A 83 -20.31 -4.81 14.42
CA ILE A 83 -21.53 -5.58 14.74
C ILE A 83 -21.27 -6.61 15.83
N SER A 84 -20.07 -7.19 15.89
CA SER A 84 -19.73 -8.31 16.76
C SER A 84 -18.30 -8.13 17.30
N PRO A 85 -18.10 -7.25 18.29
CA PRO A 85 -16.79 -7.00 18.87
C PRO A 85 -16.27 -8.24 19.62
N TYR A 86 -14.95 -8.39 19.69
CA TYR A 86 -14.29 -9.57 20.26
C TYR A 86 -14.74 -9.90 21.70
N GLN A 87 -14.95 -8.87 22.52
CA GLN A 87 -15.40 -9.04 23.91
C GLN A 87 -16.79 -9.71 24.00
N GLU A 88 -17.67 -9.48 23.03
CA GLU A 88 -19.01 -10.05 23.01
C GLU A 88 -19.09 -11.44 22.35
N VAL A 89 -18.14 -11.77 21.47
CA VAL A 89 -18.09 -13.08 20.80
C VAL A 89 -17.26 -14.09 21.60
N PHE A 90 -16.07 -13.69 22.07
CA PHE A 90 -15.09 -14.58 22.71
C PHE A 90 -14.82 -14.24 24.19
N GLY A 91 -15.36 -13.14 24.72
CA GLY A 91 -15.16 -12.76 26.11
C GLY A 91 -16.01 -13.56 27.10
N LYS A 92 -15.72 -13.39 28.40
CA LYS A 92 -16.48 -14.03 29.49
C LYS A 92 -17.98 -13.68 29.46
N GLY A 93 -18.30 -12.48 28.99
CA GLY A 93 -19.68 -11.99 28.78
C GLY A 93 -20.27 -12.34 27.40
N ARG A 94 -19.86 -13.46 26.76
CA ARG A 94 -20.28 -13.74 25.38
C ARG A 94 -21.81 -13.81 25.22
N ARG A 95 -22.32 -13.07 24.24
CA ARG A 95 -23.77 -13.00 23.93
C ARG A 95 -24.17 -13.99 22.84
N GLN A 96 -23.25 -14.34 21.94
CA GLN A 96 -23.50 -15.31 20.88
C GLN A 96 -23.48 -16.75 21.43
N LYS A 97 -24.60 -17.46 21.27
CA LYS A 97 -24.75 -18.86 21.70
C LYS A 97 -24.67 -19.88 20.55
N LYS A 98 -24.95 -19.46 19.31
CA LYS A 98 -24.94 -20.32 18.10
C LYS A 98 -24.06 -19.71 17.00
N PRO A 99 -23.30 -20.53 16.25
CA PRO A 99 -22.55 -20.06 15.09
C PRO A 99 -23.48 -19.65 13.95
N LYS A 100 -23.04 -18.70 13.13
CA LYS A 100 -23.71 -18.38 11.86
C LYS A 100 -23.21 -19.37 10.81
N LEU A 101 -23.99 -20.41 10.55
CA LEU A 101 -23.69 -21.38 9.50
C LEU A 101 -24.16 -20.82 8.14
N GLY A 102 -23.39 -21.07 7.09
CA GLY A 102 -23.77 -20.69 5.71
C GLY A 102 -24.63 -21.74 5.01
N ASN A 103 -24.84 -22.90 5.64
CA ASN A 103 -25.57 -24.04 5.11
C ASN A 103 -26.72 -24.34 6.07
N TYR A 104 -27.88 -24.76 5.54
CA TYR A 104 -29.09 -25.03 6.32
C TYR A 104 -29.33 -26.54 6.56
N ASP A 105 -28.81 -27.39 5.69
CA ASP A 105 -29.01 -28.84 5.73
C ASP A 105 -27.74 -29.60 6.16
N LEU A 106 -27.95 -30.78 6.75
CA LEU A 106 -26.86 -31.65 7.20
C LEU A 106 -26.07 -32.23 6.02
N GLU A 107 -26.77 -32.64 4.96
CA GLU A 107 -26.16 -33.17 3.73
C GLU A 107 -25.20 -32.17 3.08
N ALA A 108 -25.65 -30.92 2.92
CA ALA A 108 -24.82 -29.83 2.39
C ALA A 108 -23.61 -29.49 3.30
N LEU A 109 -23.70 -29.76 4.60
CA LEU A 109 -22.58 -29.59 5.53
C LEU A 109 -21.56 -30.72 5.38
N LEU A 110 -22.02 -31.94 5.11
CA LEU A 110 -21.18 -33.11 4.87
C LEU A 110 -20.41 -32.99 3.55
N GLU A 111 -21.09 -32.64 2.46
CA GLU A 111 -20.45 -32.41 1.15
C GLU A 111 -19.36 -31.33 1.23
N ARG A 112 -19.60 -30.24 1.97
CA ARG A 112 -18.60 -29.18 2.19
C ARG A 112 -17.43 -29.61 3.07
N ALA A 113 -17.67 -30.53 4.00
CA ALA A 113 -16.61 -31.09 4.82
C ALA A 113 -15.71 -32.01 3.97
N ASP A 114 -16.31 -32.85 3.15
CA ASP A 114 -15.60 -33.75 2.23
C ASP A 114 -14.82 -32.97 1.18
N SER A 115 -15.42 -31.95 0.55
CA SER A 115 -14.72 -31.12 -0.43
C SER A 115 -13.51 -30.39 0.17
N ARG A 116 -13.62 -29.90 1.42
CA ARG A 116 -12.50 -29.28 2.15
C ARG A 116 -11.45 -30.29 2.56
N ALA A 117 -11.85 -31.51 2.92
CA ALA A 117 -10.93 -32.58 3.26
C ALA A 117 -10.14 -33.03 2.03
N GLU A 118 -10.78 -33.13 0.86
CA GLU A 118 -10.11 -33.39 -0.42
C GLU A 118 -9.19 -32.23 -0.84
N GLU A 119 -9.64 -30.98 -0.75
CA GLU A 119 -8.81 -29.79 -1.01
C GLU A 119 -7.57 -29.74 -0.12
N TYR A 120 -7.71 -30.11 1.16
CA TYR A 120 -6.62 -30.18 2.12
C TYR A 120 -5.71 -31.40 1.86
N GLY A 121 -6.27 -32.58 1.59
CA GLY A 121 -5.52 -33.81 1.33
C GLY A 121 -4.66 -33.74 0.07
N ASN A 122 -5.12 -33.00 -0.95
CA ASN A 122 -4.39 -32.78 -2.20
C ASN A 122 -3.22 -31.78 -2.05
N LYS A 123 -3.07 -31.13 -0.89
CA LYS A 123 -2.00 -30.19 -0.59
C LYS A 123 -1.43 -30.51 0.78
N VAL A 124 -0.32 -31.25 0.85
CA VAL A 124 0.56 -31.15 2.03
C VAL A 124 0.79 -29.67 2.24
N ASP A 125 0.30 -29.11 3.34
CA ASP A 125 0.22 -27.67 3.53
C ASP A 125 1.61 -27.07 3.34
N ALA A 126 1.83 -26.39 2.21
CA ALA A 126 3.11 -25.80 1.86
C ALA A 126 3.58 -24.81 2.93
N LYS A 127 2.66 -24.34 3.79
CA LYS A 127 2.96 -23.50 4.95
C LYS A 127 3.21 -24.30 6.23
N SER A 128 2.75 -25.54 6.35
CA SER A 128 3.15 -26.45 7.43
C SER A 128 4.59 -26.96 7.26
N GLN A 129 5.20 -26.75 6.10
CA GLN A 129 6.63 -26.94 5.93
C GLN A 129 7.45 -25.95 6.73
N VAL A 130 6.89 -24.86 7.27
CA VAL A 130 7.62 -23.91 8.12
C VAL A 130 7.01 -23.84 9.51
N ASP A 131 7.85 -23.80 10.54
CA ASP A 131 7.45 -23.60 11.92
C ASP A 131 7.11 -22.11 12.19
N ALA A 132 6.69 -21.79 13.43
CA ALA A 132 6.38 -20.42 13.84
C ALA A 132 7.58 -19.46 13.78
N SER A 133 8.80 -19.98 13.61
CA SER A 133 10.03 -19.22 13.42
C SER A 133 10.42 -19.04 11.95
N GLY A 134 9.68 -19.66 11.02
CA GLY A 134 9.97 -19.67 9.59
C GLY A 134 11.00 -20.71 9.17
N ALA A 135 11.42 -21.60 10.07
CA ALA A 135 12.34 -22.70 9.79
C ALA A 135 11.60 -23.89 9.19
N MET A 136 12.19 -24.53 8.19
CA MET A 136 11.55 -25.65 7.50
C MET A 136 11.48 -26.86 8.46
N ARG A 137 10.30 -27.46 8.65
CA ARG A 137 10.01 -28.61 9.52
C ARG A 137 10.53 -29.93 8.92
N ASP A 138 11.70 -29.92 8.32
CA ASP A 138 12.35 -31.15 7.85
C ASP A 138 13.15 -31.74 9.00
N PHE A 139 12.50 -32.62 9.77
CA PHE A 139 13.11 -33.38 10.86
C PHE A 139 14.05 -34.50 10.39
N ASP A 140 14.31 -34.64 9.08
CA ASP A 140 15.16 -35.70 8.50
C ASP A 140 16.34 -35.18 7.65
N ASN A 141 16.53 -33.85 7.58
CA ASN A 141 17.62 -33.22 6.80
C ASN A 141 18.38 -32.18 7.63
N LEU A 142 18.85 -32.57 8.82
CA LEU A 142 19.72 -31.73 9.64
C LEU A 142 21.07 -31.39 8.95
N GLU A 143 21.44 -32.11 7.89
CA GLU A 143 22.57 -31.77 7.00
C GLU A 143 22.30 -30.59 6.06
N HIS A 144 21.04 -30.23 5.82
CA HIS A 144 20.64 -29.10 4.99
C HIS A 144 20.14 -27.94 5.83
N ALA A 145 20.81 -27.65 6.95
CA ALA A 145 20.68 -26.38 7.63
C ALA A 145 20.97 -25.28 6.60
N LYS A 146 19.92 -24.69 6.02
CA LYS A 146 19.97 -23.69 4.95
C LYS A 146 21.16 -22.78 5.21
N HIS A 147 22.21 -22.93 4.40
CA HIS A 147 23.42 -22.12 4.55
C HIS A 147 23.00 -20.67 4.65
N ARG A 148 23.59 -19.92 5.60
CA ARG A 148 23.30 -18.49 5.72
C ARG A 148 23.50 -17.87 4.35
N LYS A 149 22.47 -17.19 3.84
CA LYS A 149 22.57 -16.39 2.62
C LYS A 149 23.82 -15.54 2.73
N GLU A 150 24.71 -15.67 1.76
CA GLU A 150 25.93 -14.88 1.75
C GLU A 150 25.60 -13.39 1.62
N GLU A 151 26.35 -12.54 2.30
CA GLU A 151 26.14 -11.08 2.28
C GLU A 151 26.30 -10.46 0.87
N ILE A 152 26.92 -11.19 -0.06
CA ILE A 152 27.06 -10.75 -1.45
C ILE A 152 25.70 -10.64 -2.16
N PHE A 153 24.74 -11.49 -1.79
CA PHE A 153 23.39 -11.49 -2.38
C PHE A 153 22.48 -10.38 -1.83
N ASP A 154 22.94 -9.60 -0.85
CA ASP A 154 22.24 -8.41 -0.33
C ASP A 154 22.80 -7.10 -0.92
N LYS A 155 23.90 -7.17 -1.68
CA LYS A 155 24.46 -6.01 -2.38
C LYS A 155 23.43 -5.48 -3.39
N GLY A 156 23.42 -4.17 -3.60
CA GLY A 156 22.40 -3.48 -4.41
C GLY A 156 21.17 -3.00 -3.64
N THR A 157 20.83 -3.62 -2.49
CA THR A 157 19.63 -3.25 -1.70
C THR A 157 19.91 -2.32 -0.51
N SER A 158 21.14 -1.85 -0.36
CA SER A 158 21.54 -1.00 0.77
C SER A 158 20.80 0.34 0.80
N ARG A 159 20.49 0.83 2.02
CA ARG A 159 19.90 2.17 2.24
C ARG A 159 20.70 3.30 1.58
N ARG A 160 22.04 3.17 1.51
CA ARG A 160 22.89 4.14 0.82
C ARG A 160 22.57 4.21 -0.68
N ILE A 161 22.41 3.06 -1.33
CA ILE A 161 22.14 2.96 -2.77
C ILE A 161 20.74 3.50 -3.07
N TRP A 162 19.74 3.14 -2.26
CA TRP A 162 18.40 3.70 -2.37
C TRP A 162 18.36 5.21 -2.13
N GLY A 163 19.14 5.73 -1.18
CA GLY A 163 19.27 7.18 -0.96
C GLY A 163 19.87 7.91 -2.16
N GLU A 164 20.88 7.33 -2.79
CA GLU A 164 21.47 7.84 -4.04
C GLU A 164 20.48 7.76 -5.20
N LEU A 165 19.73 6.66 -5.34
CA LEU A 165 18.68 6.49 -6.35
C LEU A 165 17.61 7.58 -6.21
N TYR A 166 17.04 7.76 -5.02
CA TYR A 166 15.99 8.77 -4.80
C TYR A 166 16.50 10.20 -4.99
N LYS A 167 17.78 10.47 -4.70
CA LYS A 167 18.41 11.75 -5.01
C LYS A 167 18.42 12.02 -6.52
N VAL A 168 18.69 11.00 -7.35
CA VAL A 168 18.66 11.13 -8.82
C VAL A 168 17.22 11.25 -9.32
N VAL A 169 16.29 10.47 -8.78
CA VAL A 169 14.86 10.54 -9.15
C VAL A 169 14.27 11.92 -8.89
N ASP A 170 14.69 12.60 -7.81
CA ASP A 170 14.20 13.96 -7.48
C ASP A 170 14.90 15.06 -8.28
N SER A 171 16.10 14.81 -8.81
CA SER A 171 16.87 15.81 -9.57
C SER A 171 16.77 15.68 -11.09
N ALA A 172 16.29 14.55 -11.60
CA ALA A 172 16.17 14.29 -13.03
C ALA A 172 14.78 14.62 -13.58
N ASP A 173 14.73 15.26 -14.76
CA ASP A 173 13.47 15.50 -15.48
C ASP A 173 13.00 14.26 -16.26
N VAL A 174 13.93 13.41 -16.70
CA VAL A 174 13.65 12.19 -17.46
C VAL A 174 14.46 11.04 -16.85
N ILE A 175 13.81 9.90 -16.63
CA ILE A 175 14.44 8.68 -16.13
C ILE A 175 14.37 7.62 -17.23
N VAL A 176 15.53 7.06 -17.58
CA VAL A 176 15.63 5.96 -18.54
C VAL A 176 15.90 4.68 -17.76
N GLN A 177 15.02 3.69 -17.88
CA GLN A 177 15.24 2.35 -17.34
C GLN A 177 16.01 1.53 -18.38
N VAL A 178 17.29 1.27 -18.11
CA VAL A 178 18.11 0.40 -18.95
C VAL A 178 17.84 -1.05 -18.55
N LEU A 179 17.46 -1.86 -19.53
CA LEU A 179 17.22 -3.30 -19.38
C LEU A 179 18.28 -4.07 -20.16
N ASP A 180 18.65 -5.26 -19.67
CA ASP A 180 19.47 -6.18 -20.45
C ASP A 180 18.57 -6.89 -21.47
N ALA A 181 18.88 -6.78 -22.76
CA ALA A 181 18.08 -7.38 -23.82
C ALA A 181 18.04 -8.94 -23.77
N ARG A 182 18.94 -9.57 -23.01
CA ARG A 182 18.97 -11.03 -22.84
C ARG A 182 17.87 -11.53 -21.90
N ASP A 183 17.53 -10.73 -20.90
CA ASP A 183 16.52 -11.03 -19.88
C ASP A 183 15.91 -9.68 -19.40
N PRO A 184 15.02 -9.07 -20.20
CA PRO A 184 14.56 -7.70 -20.01
C PRO A 184 13.52 -7.52 -18.90
#